data_AF-A0AAW3U392-F1
#
_entry.id   AF-A0AAW3U392-F1
#
_cell.length_a   1.000
_cell.length_b   1.000
_cell.length_c   1.000
_cell.angle_alpha   90.00
_cell.angle_beta   90.00
_cell.angle_gamma   90.00
#
_symmetry.space_group_name_H-M   'P 1'
#
loop_
_entity.id
_entity.type
_entity.pdbx_description
1 polymer ?
#
loop_
_entity_poly.entity_id
_entity_poly.type
_entity_poly.pdbx_seq_one_letter_code
_entity_poly.pdbx_strand_id
1 'polypeptide(L)'
;MKHTGQGAFAALLALTLVSPFTTYAQDTQPPKPGFFRQLGKSLADSGKQMVGIKPNAATKASSQGTGSIYTPINGAGKLPNLFKGDNHQQAQLGKLDWPRVALTFTEWGASLPCWTAEARIWTSPTASSVETFRTCFDAAVTETDDLGEVAELNNAALWKGRDSLSGIRVPSSKPNTGAQRSTGPNPPMQPFVVNVSRPGVADRAVDVALRVAWVSGFLQTADLHPGPSGMLTPFKDTRLWIAAFRPDGNRDK
;
A
#
# COMPACT_ATOMS: atom_id res chain seq x y z
N MET A 1 8.01 50.92 69.27
CA MET A 1 9.12 50.81 70.24
C MET A 1 9.75 49.44 70.03
N LYS A 2 10.86 49.38 69.29
CA LYS A 2 12.25 49.27 69.75
C LYS A 2 12.75 47.81 69.75
N HIS A 3 13.68 47.57 68.83
CA HIS A 3 14.54 46.39 68.67
C HIS A 3 15.46 46.14 69.88
N THR A 4 15.85 44.88 70.08
CA THR A 4 17.23 44.39 70.30
C THR A 4 17.17 42.85 70.42
N GLY A 5 18.11 42.04 69.91
CA GLY A 5 19.51 42.33 69.68
C GLY A 5 20.17 41.42 68.64
N GLN A 6 21.37 41.88 68.31
CA GLN A 6 22.31 41.41 67.29
C GLN A 6 23.13 40.23 67.80
N GLY A 7 23.66 39.45 66.85
CA GLY A 7 24.78 38.54 67.06
C GLY A 7 25.28 38.02 65.72
N ALA A 8 26.23 38.72 65.12
CA ALA A 8 26.98 38.31 63.93
C ALA A 8 28.41 37.94 64.35
N PHE A 9 29.01 36.91 63.74
CA PHE A 9 30.45 36.80 63.38
C PHE A 9 30.66 35.48 62.58
N ALA A 10 30.92 35.59 61.27
CA ALA A 10 32.18 35.25 60.57
C ALA A 10 32.54 33.74 60.59
N ALA A 11 32.27 32.98 59.52
CA ALA A 11 33.04 32.83 58.27
C ALA A 11 34.36 32.04 58.43
N LEU A 12 34.46 30.89 57.73
CA LEU A 12 35.69 30.43 57.08
C LEU A 12 35.37 29.40 55.98
N LEU A 13 36.04 29.60 54.84
CA LEU A 13 35.95 28.88 53.58
C LEU A 13 36.54 27.46 53.66
N ALA A 14 36.05 26.56 52.80
CA ALA A 14 36.88 25.56 52.13
C ALA A 14 36.37 25.32 50.70
N LEU A 15 37.23 25.63 49.71
CA LEU A 15 37.08 25.28 48.30
C LEU A 15 37.64 23.88 48.03
N THR A 16 36.90 23.03 47.31
CA THR A 16 37.42 21.99 46.38
C THR A 16 36.30 21.67 45.36
N LEU A 17 36.36 22.21 44.13
CA LEU A 17 36.85 21.60 42.88
C LEU A 17 35.89 20.60 42.20
N VAL A 18 35.66 20.87 40.90
CA VAL A 18 35.31 20.00 39.75
C VAL A 18 33.91 20.24 39.13
N SER A 19 33.97 20.37 37.80
CA SER A 19 33.08 21.03 36.83
C SER A 19 31.88 20.19 36.33
N PRO A 20 31.23 20.57 35.20
CA PRO A 20 29.79 20.81 35.09
C PRO A 20 28.96 19.53 34.89
N PHE A 21 27.83 19.43 35.59
CA PHE A 21 26.78 18.49 35.20
C PHE A 21 26.00 19.07 34.02
N THR A 22 26.43 18.75 32.81
CA THR A 22 25.54 18.71 31.65
C THR A 22 24.50 17.63 31.90
N THR A 23 23.26 18.04 32.17
CA THR A 23 22.12 17.12 32.27
C THR A 23 21.79 16.60 30.86
N TYR A 24 22.46 15.52 30.44
CA TYR A 24 21.93 14.64 29.41
C TYR A 24 20.84 13.78 30.05
N ALA A 25 19.59 14.23 29.96
CA ALA A 25 18.48 13.30 30.14
C ALA A 25 18.53 12.31 28.97
N GLN A 26 19.08 11.12 29.24
CA GLN A 26 19.00 9.96 28.36
C GLN A 26 17.52 9.62 28.17
N ASP A 27 17.01 9.79 26.95
CA ASP A 27 15.83 9.07 26.49
C ASP A 27 16.15 7.57 26.50
N THR A 28 15.99 6.92 27.66
CA THR A 28 16.05 5.46 27.80
C THR A 28 14.67 4.86 27.49
N GLN A 29 14.16 5.12 26.29
CA GLN A 29 13.29 4.15 25.63
C GLN A 29 14.19 3.40 24.64
N PRO A 30 14.30 2.06 24.72
CA PRO A 30 14.96 1.33 23.65
C PRO A 30 14.28 1.73 22.33
N PRO A 31 15.03 2.04 21.26
CA PRO A 31 14.43 2.46 20.01
C PRO A 31 13.42 1.38 19.60
N LYS A 32 12.14 1.78 19.48
CA LYS A 32 11.06 0.88 19.09
C LYS A 32 11.53 0.17 17.82
N PRO A 33 11.68 -1.16 17.81
CA PRO A 33 12.12 -1.86 16.62
C PRO A 33 11.00 -1.76 15.57
N GLY A 34 11.38 -1.53 14.31
CA GLY A 34 10.42 -1.39 13.21
C GLY A 34 9.63 -2.66 13.03
N PHE A 35 8.44 -2.56 12.42
CA PHE A 35 7.57 -3.71 12.18
C PHE A 35 8.34 -4.87 11.52
N PHE A 36 9.19 -4.58 10.53
CA PHE A 36 9.97 -5.59 9.83
C PHE A 36 11.05 -6.23 10.70
N ARG A 37 11.69 -5.48 11.61
CA ARG A 37 12.63 -6.04 12.60
C ARG A 37 11.95 -6.83 13.71
N GLN A 38 10.76 -6.42 14.14
CA GLN A 38 9.97 -7.17 15.12
C GLN A 38 9.51 -8.49 14.53
N LEU A 39 9.00 -8.48 13.29
CA LEU A 39 8.71 -9.68 12.53
C LEU A 39 9.96 -10.54 12.34
N GLY A 40 11.08 -9.96 11.91
CA GLY A 40 12.33 -10.70 11.72
C GLY A 40 12.84 -11.38 12.99
N LYS A 41 12.60 -10.80 14.17
CA LYS A 41 12.93 -11.40 15.48
C LYS A 41 11.93 -12.49 15.90
N SER A 42 10.62 -12.32 15.68
CA SER A 42 9.63 -13.38 15.96
C SER A 42 9.72 -14.55 14.97
N LEU A 43 10.26 -14.32 13.76
CA LEU A 43 10.43 -15.31 12.69
C LEU A 43 11.80 -15.99 12.67
N ALA A 44 12.75 -15.54 13.50
CA ALA A 44 14.02 -16.24 13.67
C ALA A 44 13.80 -17.67 14.21
N ASP A 45 12.73 -17.88 14.97
CA ASP A 45 12.30 -19.19 15.48
C ASP A 45 11.23 -19.86 14.60
N SER A 46 10.72 -19.20 13.56
CA SER A 46 9.69 -19.76 12.65
C SER A 46 9.66 -19.05 11.29
N GLY A 47 10.24 -19.68 10.26
CA GLY A 47 9.83 -19.48 8.86
C GLY A 47 9.98 -18.08 8.24
N LYS A 48 11.22 -17.67 7.92
CA LYS A 48 11.54 -16.43 7.17
C LYS A 48 10.87 -16.29 5.78
N GLN A 49 10.18 -17.32 5.28
CA GLN A 49 9.42 -17.27 4.02
C GLN A 49 7.93 -16.95 4.20
N MET A 50 7.41 -17.01 5.43
CA MET A 50 5.96 -16.97 5.69
C MET A 50 5.35 -15.57 5.74
N VAL A 51 6.17 -14.51 5.79
CA VAL A 51 5.69 -13.13 6.04
C VAL A 51 5.82 -12.22 4.83
N GLY A 52 5.79 -12.81 3.63
CA GLY A 52 5.47 -12.03 2.44
C GLY A 52 6.51 -10.97 2.03
N ILE A 53 7.68 -10.92 2.67
CA ILE A 53 8.66 -9.84 2.52
C ILE A 53 10.05 -10.43 2.22
N LYS A 54 10.78 -9.83 1.28
CA LYS A 54 12.20 -10.09 1.06
C LYS A 54 13.01 -9.17 1.98
N PRO A 55 13.76 -9.68 2.98
CA PRO A 55 14.62 -8.83 3.80
C PRO A 55 15.75 -8.26 2.93
N ASN A 56 15.88 -6.93 2.92
CA ASN A 56 17.05 -6.26 2.36
C ASN A 56 18.25 -6.57 3.25
N ALA A 57 19.08 -7.54 2.85
CA ALA A 57 20.41 -7.67 3.43
C ALA A 57 21.20 -6.38 3.14
N ALA A 58 21.85 -5.83 4.17
CA ALA A 58 22.60 -4.59 4.10
C ALA A 58 23.47 -4.52 2.82
N THR A 59 23.49 -3.34 2.19
CA THR A 59 24.31 -2.97 1.01
C THR A 59 23.99 -3.69 -0.30
N LYS A 60 22.83 -3.41 -0.88
CA LYS A 60 22.60 -3.00 -2.30
C LYS A 60 21.10 -3.06 -2.57
N ALA A 61 20.53 -1.97 -3.05
CA ALA A 61 19.17 -1.93 -3.57
C ALA A 61 19.10 -2.83 -4.82
N SER A 62 18.85 -4.13 -4.65
CA SER A 62 18.47 -5.03 -5.73
C SER A 62 16.96 -5.19 -5.71
N SER A 63 16.24 -4.14 -6.09
CA SER A 63 14.85 -4.28 -6.53
C SER A 63 14.87 -5.21 -7.75
N GLN A 64 14.24 -6.38 -7.67
CA GLN A 64 14.22 -7.33 -8.79
C GLN A 64 13.25 -6.93 -9.91
N GLY A 65 12.44 -5.89 -9.71
CA GLY A 65 11.56 -5.33 -10.74
C GLY A 65 12.28 -4.34 -11.63
N THR A 66 12.17 -4.52 -12.94
CA THR A 66 12.87 -3.66 -13.93
C THR A 66 12.07 -2.41 -14.32
N GLY A 67 10.79 -2.34 -13.93
CA GLY A 67 9.88 -1.24 -14.29
C GLY A 67 9.30 -0.47 -13.09
N SER A 68 8.68 0.68 -13.39
CA SER A 68 7.96 1.49 -12.41
C SER A 68 6.54 0.96 -12.16
N ILE A 69 6.11 0.99 -10.90
CA ILE A 69 4.76 0.61 -10.48
C ILE A 69 3.72 1.64 -10.96
N TYR A 70 4.13 2.90 -11.13
CA TYR A 70 3.27 3.98 -11.61
C TYR A 70 4.12 5.11 -12.20
N THR A 71 3.86 5.45 -13.46
CA THR A 71 4.44 6.60 -14.14
C THR A 71 3.32 7.38 -14.82
N PRO A 72 2.94 8.58 -14.33
CA PRO A 72 1.88 9.35 -14.98
C PRO A 72 2.35 9.79 -16.37
N ILE A 73 1.45 9.76 -17.35
CA ILE A 73 1.73 10.18 -18.72
C ILE A 73 1.32 11.64 -18.93
N ASN A 74 0.27 12.09 -18.24
CA ASN A 74 -0.26 13.46 -18.34
C ASN A 74 -0.37 14.11 -16.95
N GLY A 75 0.60 14.96 -16.60
CA GLY A 75 0.58 15.74 -15.36
C GLY A 75 0.79 14.95 -14.07
N ALA A 76 0.47 15.55 -12.92
CA ALA A 76 0.51 14.86 -11.63
C ALA A 76 -0.72 13.95 -11.48
N GLY A 77 -0.48 12.68 -11.18
CA GLY A 77 -1.51 11.66 -10.96
C GLY A 77 -2.26 11.84 -9.65
N LYS A 78 -3.58 11.63 -9.68
CA LYS A 78 -4.49 11.55 -8.52
C LYS A 78 -4.63 10.13 -7.99
N LEU A 79 -4.32 9.11 -8.79
CA LEU A 79 -4.48 7.72 -8.37
C LEU A 79 -3.55 7.34 -7.20
N PRO A 80 -2.27 7.74 -7.15
CA PRO A 80 -1.40 7.36 -6.03
C PRO A 80 -1.98 7.80 -4.68
N ASN A 81 -2.07 6.85 -3.75
CA ASN A 81 -2.64 7.02 -2.40
C ASN A 81 -4.11 7.48 -2.36
N LEU A 82 -4.87 7.34 -3.46
CA LEU A 82 -6.28 7.76 -3.54
C LEU A 82 -7.14 7.26 -2.38
N PHE A 83 -6.93 6.01 -1.93
CA PHE A 83 -7.72 5.38 -0.86
C PHE A 83 -7.07 5.50 0.52
N LYS A 84 -5.86 6.08 0.64
CA LYS A 84 -5.09 6.07 1.89
C LYS A 84 -5.75 6.85 3.03
N GLY A 85 -6.56 7.85 2.70
CA GLY A 85 -7.30 8.65 3.68
C GLY A 85 -8.57 7.97 4.21
N ASP A 86 -8.99 6.85 3.61
CA ASP A 86 -10.22 6.17 4.00
C ASP A 86 -10.03 5.32 5.26
N ASN A 87 -11.16 5.00 5.91
CA ASN A 87 -11.17 3.91 6.87
C ASN A 87 -11.07 2.56 6.13
N HIS A 88 -9.84 2.01 6.07
CA HIS A 88 -9.54 0.77 5.35
C HIS A 88 -10.41 -0.41 5.80
N GLN A 89 -10.70 -0.54 7.08
CA GLN A 89 -11.57 -1.62 7.59
C GLN A 89 -13.01 -1.49 7.06
N GLN A 90 -13.55 -0.27 6.99
CA GLN A 90 -14.86 -0.04 6.39
C GLN A 90 -14.85 -0.27 4.87
N ALA A 91 -13.76 0.10 4.21
CA ALA A 91 -13.53 -0.15 2.79
C ALA A 91 -13.56 -1.65 2.48
N GLN A 92 -12.77 -2.45 3.20
CA GLN A 92 -12.74 -3.92 3.10
C GLN A 92 -14.10 -4.58 3.33
N LEU A 93 -14.96 -3.99 4.16
CA LEU A 93 -16.31 -4.49 4.39
C LEU A 93 -17.31 -4.06 3.29
N GLY A 94 -16.87 -3.35 2.26
CA GLY A 94 -17.70 -2.82 1.18
C GLY A 94 -18.66 -1.72 1.63
N LYS A 95 -18.34 -1.03 2.75
CA LYS A 95 -19.20 0.02 3.33
C LYS A 95 -18.98 1.39 2.69
N LEU A 96 -17.79 1.63 2.14
CA LEU A 96 -17.49 2.88 1.44
C LEU A 96 -17.94 2.79 -0.02
N ASP A 97 -18.54 3.87 -0.52
CA ASP A 97 -19.01 3.93 -1.90
C ASP A 97 -18.06 4.69 -2.82
N TRP A 98 -17.31 5.67 -2.32
CA TRP A 98 -16.43 6.55 -3.12
C TRP A 98 -15.06 6.69 -2.45
N PRO A 99 -14.01 7.11 -3.18
CA PRO A 99 -13.95 7.21 -4.64
C PRO A 99 -14.02 5.83 -5.31
N ARG A 100 -14.24 5.78 -6.63
CA ARG A 100 -14.26 4.55 -7.43
C ARG A 100 -13.36 4.68 -8.65
N VAL A 101 -12.75 3.60 -9.12
CA VAL A 101 -11.75 3.60 -10.18
C VAL A 101 -12.05 2.49 -11.19
N ALA A 102 -12.30 2.91 -12.44
CA ALA A 102 -12.47 2.04 -13.59
C ALA A 102 -11.18 2.03 -14.41
N LEU A 103 -10.53 0.86 -14.54
CA LEU A 103 -9.28 0.72 -15.31
C LEU A 103 -9.54 0.28 -16.74
N THR A 104 -9.14 1.10 -17.72
CA THR A 104 -9.12 0.71 -19.12
C THR A 104 -7.68 0.55 -19.59
N PHE A 105 -7.29 -0.64 -20.03
CA PHE A 105 -5.96 -0.85 -20.59
C PHE A 105 -5.93 -0.35 -22.04
N THR A 106 -5.20 0.73 -22.29
CA THR A 106 -5.13 1.41 -23.58
C THR A 106 -4.00 0.91 -24.46
N GLU A 107 -2.92 0.41 -23.85
CA GLU A 107 -1.87 -0.37 -24.52
C GLU A 107 -1.54 -1.57 -23.67
N TRP A 108 -1.64 -2.76 -24.24
CA TRP A 108 -1.59 -4.01 -23.49
C TRP A 108 -1.11 -5.16 -24.36
N GLY A 109 -0.65 -6.22 -23.69
CA GLY A 109 -0.17 -7.44 -24.31
C GLY A 109 0.58 -8.30 -23.30
N ALA A 110 0.39 -9.61 -23.29
CA ALA A 110 1.11 -10.55 -22.45
C ALA A 110 2.63 -10.47 -22.65
N SER A 111 3.09 -10.09 -23.85
CA SER A 111 4.50 -9.86 -24.20
C SER A 111 5.06 -8.53 -23.72
N LEU A 112 4.21 -7.56 -23.36
CA LEU A 112 4.67 -6.24 -22.91
C LEU A 112 5.12 -6.28 -21.45
N PRO A 113 6.28 -5.69 -21.11
CA PRO A 113 6.70 -5.55 -19.71
C PRO A 113 5.83 -4.56 -18.93
N CYS A 114 5.27 -3.59 -19.63
CA CYS A 114 4.44 -2.55 -19.03
C CYS A 114 3.24 -2.25 -19.90
N TRP A 115 2.13 -1.94 -19.25
CA TRP A 115 0.88 -1.56 -19.89
C TRP A 115 0.61 -0.08 -19.65
N THR A 116 -0.09 0.52 -20.60
CA THR A 116 -0.67 1.86 -20.44
C THR A 116 -2.12 1.70 -20.01
N ALA A 117 -2.49 2.34 -18.92
CA ALA A 117 -3.82 2.31 -18.36
C ALA A 117 -4.40 3.73 -18.29
N GLU A 118 -5.70 3.82 -18.58
CA GLU A 118 -6.54 4.95 -18.25
C GLU A 118 -7.34 4.61 -16.99
N ALA A 119 -7.21 5.42 -15.94
CA ALA A 119 -8.06 5.34 -14.76
C ALA A 119 -9.14 6.41 -14.85
N ARG A 120 -10.40 5.99 -14.91
CA ARG A 120 -11.54 6.88 -14.64
C ARG A 120 -11.87 6.83 -13.15
N ILE A 121 -11.61 7.94 -12.47
CA ILE A 121 -11.82 8.12 -11.04
C ILE A 121 -13.16 8.83 -10.85
N TRP A 122 -14.14 8.11 -10.32
CA TRP A 122 -15.44 8.62 -9.94
C TRP A 122 -15.42 9.08 -8.47
N THR A 123 -15.89 10.29 -8.22
CA THR A 123 -16.04 10.86 -6.86
C THR A 123 -17.50 10.94 -6.43
N SER A 124 -18.43 10.74 -7.37
CA SER A 124 -19.87 10.63 -7.14
C SER A 124 -20.51 9.84 -8.28
N PRO A 125 -21.84 9.57 -8.25
CA PRO A 125 -22.51 8.89 -9.37
C PRO A 125 -22.40 9.60 -10.72
N THR A 126 -22.10 10.90 -10.73
CA THR A 126 -22.11 11.74 -11.95
C THR A 126 -20.79 12.49 -12.18
N ALA A 127 -19.92 12.61 -11.18
CA ALA A 127 -18.64 13.30 -11.29
C ALA A 127 -17.50 12.29 -11.43
N SER A 128 -16.70 12.47 -12.48
CA SER A 128 -15.46 11.71 -12.67
C SER A 128 -14.36 12.56 -13.29
N SER A 129 -13.13 12.10 -13.11
CA SER A 129 -11.96 12.57 -13.87
C SER A 129 -11.20 11.39 -14.44
N VAL A 130 -10.38 11.63 -15.45
CA VAL A 130 -9.58 10.62 -16.12
C VAL A 130 -8.11 10.99 -16.01
N GLU A 131 -7.27 9.99 -15.79
CA GLU A 131 -5.82 10.10 -15.94
C GLU A 131 -5.24 8.88 -16.67
N THR A 132 -4.09 9.07 -17.29
CA THR A 132 -3.36 8.00 -17.97
C THR A 132 -1.98 7.83 -17.35
N PHE A 133 -1.57 6.58 -17.20
CA PHE A 133 -0.30 6.22 -16.61
C PHE A 133 0.22 4.90 -17.19
N ARG A 134 1.51 4.67 -17.02
CA ARG A 134 2.18 3.42 -17.34
C ARG A 134 2.50 2.67 -16.06
N THR A 135 2.31 1.35 -16.08
CA THR A 135 2.58 0.45 -14.97
C THR A 135 3.18 -0.85 -15.49
N CYS A 136 4.23 -1.33 -14.83
CA CYS A 136 4.93 -2.55 -15.23
C CYS A 136 4.48 -3.74 -14.39
N PHE A 137 4.31 -4.90 -15.03
CA PHE A 137 3.79 -6.08 -14.34
C PHE A 137 4.81 -6.67 -13.35
N ASP A 138 6.10 -6.47 -13.58
CA ASP A 138 7.20 -6.97 -12.76
C ASP A 138 7.74 -5.91 -11.78
N ALA A 139 7.15 -4.70 -11.77
CA ALA A 139 7.54 -3.64 -10.85
C ALA A 139 7.48 -4.14 -9.41
N ALA A 140 8.56 -3.88 -8.67
CA ALA A 140 8.69 -4.25 -7.27
C ALA A 140 7.60 -3.55 -6.45
N VAL A 141 6.83 -4.34 -5.71
CA VAL A 141 5.83 -3.84 -4.77
C VAL A 141 6.51 -3.72 -3.42
N THR A 142 6.59 -2.51 -2.89
CA THR A 142 7.31 -2.24 -1.64
C THR A 142 6.40 -1.62 -0.60
N GLU A 143 6.68 -1.93 0.66
CA GLU A 143 6.09 -1.30 1.83
C GLU A 143 7.18 -0.55 2.58
N THR A 144 6.81 0.58 3.18
CA THR A 144 7.65 1.35 4.10
C THR A 144 7.00 1.31 5.48
N ASP A 145 7.72 0.86 6.51
CA ASP A 145 7.18 0.83 7.87
C ASP A 145 7.25 2.20 8.57
N ASP A 146 6.81 2.24 9.83
CA ASP A 146 6.78 3.43 10.67
C ASP A 146 8.17 4.02 10.97
N LEU A 147 9.24 3.26 10.73
CA LEU A 147 10.62 3.70 10.90
C LEU A 147 11.32 4.02 9.59
N GLY A 148 10.61 3.96 8.47
CA GLY A 148 11.17 4.20 7.14
C GLY A 148 11.95 3.02 6.56
N GLU A 149 11.88 1.83 7.18
CA GLU A 149 12.46 0.63 6.57
C GLU A 149 11.61 0.21 5.38
N VAL A 150 12.26 -0.06 4.24
CA VAL A 150 11.59 -0.45 3.00
C VAL A 150 11.81 -1.93 2.75
N ALA A 151 10.71 -2.65 2.49
CA ALA A 151 10.72 -4.07 2.21
C ALA A 151 9.92 -4.39 0.95
N GLU A 152 10.45 -5.28 0.10
CA GLU A 152 9.76 -5.74 -1.12
C GLU A 152 8.87 -6.94 -0.79
N LEU A 153 7.66 -6.97 -1.34
CA LEU A 153 6.79 -8.13 -1.26
C LEU A 153 7.40 -9.33 -2.00
N ASN A 154 7.33 -10.50 -1.39
CA ASN A 154 7.74 -11.75 -2.01
C ASN A 154 6.63 -12.34 -2.90
N ASN A 155 6.97 -13.43 -3.61
CA ASN A 155 6.03 -14.07 -4.54
C ASN A 155 4.75 -14.60 -3.85
N ALA A 156 4.81 -15.01 -2.59
CA ALA A 156 3.65 -15.50 -1.85
C ALA A 156 2.68 -14.35 -1.53
N ALA A 157 3.19 -13.19 -1.11
CA ALA A 157 2.38 -11.99 -0.90
C ALA A 157 1.77 -11.48 -2.21
N LEU A 158 2.55 -11.46 -3.30
CA LEU A 158 2.03 -11.10 -4.63
C LEU A 158 0.93 -12.06 -5.09
N TRP A 159 1.12 -13.37 -4.91
CA TRP A 159 0.10 -14.38 -5.20
C TRP A 159 -1.16 -14.15 -4.37
N LYS A 160 -1.01 -13.87 -3.07
CA LYS A 160 -2.15 -13.59 -2.20
C LYS A 160 -2.89 -12.32 -2.57
N GLY A 161 -2.18 -11.28 -3.04
CA GLY A 161 -2.78 -10.07 -3.58
C GLY A 161 -3.62 -10.36 -4.82
N ARG A 162 -3.10 -11.17 -5.75
CA ARG A 162 -3.84 -11.61 -6.94
C ARG A 162 -5.10 -12.41 -6.59
N ASP A 163 -4.98 -13.35 -5.65
CA ASP A 163 -6.09 -14.14 -5.13
C ASP A 163 -7.17 -13.24 -4.52
N SER A 164 -6.75 -12.27 -3.69
CA SER A 164 -7.66 -11.31 -3.07
C SER A 164 -8.42 -10.49 -4.11
N LEU A 165 -7.74 -9.92 -5.11
CA LEU A 165 -8.41 -9.19 -6.19
C LEU A 165 -9.37 -10.08 -6.99
N SER A 166 -8.93 -11.27 -7.37
CA SER A 166 -9.74 -12.20 -8.16
C SER A 166 -10.93 -12.77 -7.39
N GLY A 167 -10.86 -12.77 -6.05
CA GLY A 167 -11.91 -13.21 -5.14
C GLY A 167 -13.01 -12.17 -4.90
N ILE A 168 -12.79 -10.88 -5.20
CA ILE A 168 -13.79 -9.83 -4.96
C ILE A 168 -15.07 -10.12 -5.75
N ARG A 169 -16.21 -10.07 -5.06
CA ARG A 169 -17.56 -10.16 -5.62
C ARG A 169 -18.36 -8.97 -5.13
N VAL A 170 -19.09 -8.33 -6.03
CA VAL A 170 -20.00 -7.25 -5.62
C VAL A 170 -21.17 -7.86 -4.86
N PRO A 171 -21.46 -7.41 -3.61
CA PRO A 171 -22.61 -7.89 -2.87
C PRO A 171 -23.91 -7.64 -3.65
N SER A 172 -24.90 -8.54 -3.52
CA SER A 172 -26.19 -8.39 -4.19
C SER A 172 -26.95 -7.12 -3.81
N SER A 173 -26.65 -6.56 -2.63
CA SER A 173 -27.20 -5.28 -2.15
C SER A 173 -26.54 -4.03 -2.74
N LYS A 174 -25.49 -4.18 -3.56
CA LYS A 174 -24.75 -3.07 -4.17
C LYS A 174 -24.98 -3.01 -5.70
N PRO A 175 -25.14 -1.80 -6.28
CA PRO A 175 -25.29 -1.65 -7.73
C PRO A 175 -24.09 -2.23 -8.50
N ASN A 176 -24.37 -2.99 -9.56
CA ASN A 176 -23.35 -3.55 -10.45
C ASN A 176 -23.91 -3.74 -11.87
N THR A 177 -23.01 -3.94 -12.84
CA THR A 177 -23.36 -4.14 -14.26
C THR A 177 -23.42 -5.63 -14.68
N GLY A 178 -23.49 -6.55 -13.71
CA GLY A 178 -23.51 -7.98 -13.97
C GLY A 178 -22.21 -8.47 -14.62
N ALA A 179 -22.32 -9.25 -15.70
CA ALA A 179 -21.17 -9.73 -16.45
C ALA A 179 -20.50 -8.64 -17.32
N GLN A 180 -21.26 -7.60 -17.70
CA GLN A 180 -20.78 -6.55 -18.59
C GLN A 180 -19.78 -5.66 -17.88
N ARG A 181 -18.63 -5.45 -18.50
CA ARG A 181 -17.64 -4.49 -18.00
C ARG A 181 -18.15 -3.06 -18.24
N SER A 182 -17.70 -2.12 -17.41
CA SER A 182 -18.23 -0.76 -17.41
C SER A 182 -17.14 0.24 -17.10
N THR A 183 -17.12 1.36 -17.83
CA THR A 183 -16.36 2.57 -17.43
C THR A 183 -17.22 3.52 -16.61
N GLY A 184 -18.49 3.20 -16.39
CA GLY A 184 -19.44 3.95 -15.57
C GLY A 184 -19.12 3.86 -14.07
N PRO A 185 -19.95 4.48 -13.21
CA PRO A 185 -19.68 4.54 -11.77
C PRO A 185 -19.81 3.19 -11.05
N ASN A 186 -20.43 2.19 -11.66
CA ASN A 186 -20.70 0.90 -11.03
C ASN A 186 -19.82 -0.20 -11.63
N PRO A 187 -19.17 -1.03 -10.78
CA PRO A 187 -18.35 -2.13 -11.24
C PRO A 187 -19.21 -3.27 -11.81
N PRO A 188 -18.59 -4.17 -12.56
CA PRO A 188 -19.18 -5.47 -12.84
C PRO A 188 -19.18 -6.39 -11.61
N MET A 189 -20.00 -7.44 -11.62
CA MET A 189 -20.17 -8.39 -10.51
C MET A 189 -18.85 -9.03 -10.03
N GLN A 190 -17.90 -9.22 -10.95
CA GLN A 190 -16.56 -9.74 -10.67
C GLN A 190 -15.52 -8.72 -11.16
N PRO A 191 -15.08 -7.76 -10.33
CA PRO A 191 -14.25 -6.62 -10.73
C PRO A 191 -12.97 -6.94 -11.53
N PHE A 192 -12.28 -8.03 -11.18
CA PHE A 192 -10.96 -8.37 -11.75
C PHE A 192 -10.96 -9.64 -12.60
N VAL A 193 -12.06 -10.41 -12.61
CA VAL A 193 -12.18 -11.58 -13.49
C VAL A 193 -12.55 -11.09 -14.89
N VAL A 194 -11.62 -11.27 -15.83
CA VAL A 194 -11.77 -10.85 -17.23
C VAL A 194 -11.76 -12.08 -18.13
N ASN A 195 -12.70 -12.13 -19.07
CA ASN A 195 -12.71 -13.15 -20.11
C ASN A 195 -12.09 -12.55 -21.37
N VAL A 196 -10.82 -12.88 -21.62
CA VAL A 196 -10.08 -12.48 -22.81
C VAL A 196 -9.68 -13.74 -23.57
N SER A 197 -9.85 -13.73 -24.89
CA SER A 197 -9.59 -14.89 -25.74
C SER A 197 -8.11 -15.28 -25.85
N ARG A 198 -7.20 -14.44 -25.34
CA ARG A 198 -5.76 -14.60 -25.51
C ARG A 198 -5.09 -15.20 -24.26
N PRO A 199 -4.26 -16.25 -24.41
CA PRO A 199 -3.52 -16.84 -23.28
C PRO A 199 -2.69 -15.80 -22.54
N GLY A 200 -2.68 -15.86 -21.21
CA GLY A 200 -1.82 -15.02 -20.35
C GLY A 200 -2.22 -13.55 -20.22
N VAL A 201 -3.09 -13.01 -21.07
CA VAL A 201 -3.55 -11.61 -20.97
C VAL A 201 -4.39 -11.40 -19.70
N ALA A 202 -5.27 -12.35 -19.35
CA ALA A 202 -6.06 -12.28 -18.13
C ALA A 202 -5.17 -12.21 -16.88
N ASP A 203 -4.19 -13.12 -16.80
CA ASP A 203 -3.24 -13.16 -15.70
C ASP A 203 -2.40 -11.90 -15.61
N ARG A 204 -1.94 -11.39 -16.75
CA ARG A 204 -1.18 -10.14 -16.83
C ARG A 204 -2.02 -8.93 -16.42
N ALA A 205 -3.30 -8.91 -16.77
CA ALA A 205 -4.21 -7.85 -16.36
C ALA A 205 -4.39 -7.79 -14.84
N VAL A 206 -4.50 -8.95 -14.18
CA VAL A 206 -4.57 -9.03 -12.72
C VAL A 206 -3.24 -8.62 -12.08
N ASP A 207 -2.10 -9.02 -12.65
CA ASP A 207 -0.78 -8.53 -12.20
C ASP A 207 -0.69 -7.02 -12.25
N VAL A 208 -1.06 -6.42 -13.37
CA VAL A 208 -1.04 -4.97 -13.54
C VAL A 208 -2.01 -4.30 -12.56
N ALA A 209 -3.24 -4.83 -12.45
CA ALA A 209 -4.22 -4.33 -11.51
C ALA A 209 -3.76 -4.41 -10.04
N LEU A 210 -2.96 -5.43 -9.66
CA LEU A 210 -2.35 -5.52 -8.34
C LEU A 210 -1.41 -4.35 -8.05
N ARG A 211 -0.60 -3.93 -9.03
CA ARG A 211 0.33 -2.79 -8.88
C ARG A 211 -0.45 -1.48 -8.73
N VAL A 212 -1.52 -1.34 -9.49
CA VAL A 212 -2.46 -0.21 -9.40
C VAL A 212 -3.18 -0.18 -8.05
N ALA A 213 -3.66 -1.34 -7.57
CA ALA A 213 -4.30 -1.49 -6.27
C ALA A 213 -3.35 -1.10 -5.14
N TRP A 214 -2.08 -1.48 -5.23
CA TRP A 214 -1.06 -1.10 -4.26
C TRP A 214 -0.77 0.40 -4.27
N VAL A 215 -0.47 0.98 -5.45
CA VAL A 215 -0.14 2.40 -5.59
C VAL A 215 -1.29 3.30 -5.12
N SER A 216 -2.52 2.90 -5.39
CA SER A 216 -3.70 3.67 -4.96
C SER A 216 -4.00 3.54 -3.47
N GLY A 217 -3.36 2.63 -2.75
CA GLY A 217 -3.67 2.30 -1.35
C GLY A 217 -4.95 1.47 -1.20
N PHE A 218 -5.49 0.92 -2.29
CA PHE A 218 -6.65 0.02 -2.28
C PHE A 218 -6.32 -1.29 -1.57
N LEU A 219 -5.11 -1.82 -1.77
CA LEU A 219 -4.56 -2.93 -1.00
C LEU A 219 -3.41 -2.45 -0.11
N GLN A 220 -3.31 -3.07 1.06
CA GLN A 220 -2.28 -2.84 2.07
C GLN A 220 -1.70 -4.19 2.52
N THR A 221 -0.53 -4.19 3.17
CA THR A 221 0.11 -5.43 3.65
C THR A 221 -0.76 -6.23 4.62
N ALA A 222 -1.58 -5.54 5.42
CA ALA A 222 -2.55 -6.17 6.32
C ALA A 222 -3.59 -7.03 5.59
N ASP A 223 -3.80 -6.80 4.28
CA ASP A 223 -4.72 -7.58 3.44
C ASP A 223 -4.07 -8.87 2.91
N LEU A 224 -2.74 -8.91 2.90
CA LEU A 224 -1.94 -9.99 2.33
C LEU A 224 -1.56 -11.05 3.36
N HIS A 225 -1.77 -10.77 4.64
CA HIS A 225 -1.40 -11.64 5.75
C HIS A 225 -2.58 -11.85 6.70
N PRO A 226 -2.75 -13.06 7.27
CA PRO A 226 -3.73 -13.26 8.32
C PRO A 226 -3.46 -12.29 9.47
N GLY A 227 -4.52 -11.67 10.00
CA GLY A 227 -4.40 -10.82 11.19
C GLY A 227 -3.98 -11.64 12.42
N PRO A 228 -3.84 -11.01 13.60
CA PRO A 228 -3.46 -11.70 14.85
C PRO A 228 -4.37 -12.89 15.21
N SER A 229 -5.60 -12.91 14.70
CA SER A 229 -6.57 -14.01 14.84
C SER A 229 -6.30 -15.20 13.90
N GLY A 230 -5.27 -15.15 13.05
CA GLY A 230 -4.99 -16.17 12.04
C GLY A 230 -5.99 -16.22 10.88
N MET A 231 -6.98 -15.32 10.86
CA MET A 231 -7.99 -15.24 9.81
C MET A 231 -7.74 -14.04 8.91
N LEU A 232 -7.81 -14.27 7.59
CA LEU A 232 -7.93 -13.21 6.61
C LEU A 232 -9.38 -12.73 6.58
N THR A 233 -9.60 -11.45 6.88
CA THR A 233 -10.90 -10.82 6.65
C THR A 233 -11.21 -10.85 5.16
N PRO A 234 -12.41 -11.30 4.74
CA PRO A 234 -12.79 -11.25 3.34
C PRO A 234 -12.70 -9.82 2.81
N PHE A 235 -11.89 -9.61 1.78
CA PHE A 235 -11.73 -8.32 1.14
C PHE A 235 -12.88 -8.09 0.14
N LYS A 236 -13.81 -7.20 0.50
CA LYS A 236 -15.04 -6.91 -0.25
C LYS A 236 -15.10 -5.47 -0.77
N ASP A 237 -13.99 -4.74 -0.79
CA ASP A 237 -13.96 -3.44 -1.44
C ASP A 237 -14.14 -3.63 -2.95
N THR A 238 -15.15 -2.98 -3.53
CA THR A 238 -15.52 -3.09 -4.95
C THR A 238 -15.22 -1.81 -5.72
N ARG A 239 -14.52 -0.86 -5.11
CA ARG A 239 -14.28 0.47 -5.66
C ARG A 239 -13.20 0.51 -6.74
N LEU A 240 -12.51 -0.57 -7.04
CA LEU A 240 -11.53 -0.68 -8.13
C LEU A 240 -11.88 -1.88 -9.03
N TRP A 241 -11.84 -1.72 -10.36
CA TRP A 241 -12.11 -2.83 -11.29
C TRP A 241 -11.46 -2.64 -12.66
N ILE A 242 -11.38 -3.74 -13.42
CA ILE A 242 -10.98 -3.72 -14.84
C ILE A 242 -12.22 -3.46 -15.68
N ALA A 243 -12.24 -2.31 -16.35
CA ALA A 243 -13.36 -1.77 -17.12
C ALA A 243 -13.32 -2.13 -18.60
N ALA A 244 -12.13 -2.16 -19.23
CA ALA A 244 -12.01 -2.50 -20.64
C ALA A 244 -10.56 -2.77 -21.07
N PHE A 245 -10.43 -3.40 -22.23
CA PHE A 245 -9.21 -3.45 -23.02
C PHE A 245 -9.50 -2.73 -24.35
N ARG A 246 -8.72 -1.72 -24.69
CA ARG A 246 -8.88 -1.02 -25.97
C ARG A 246 -8.56 -1.98 -27.13
N PRO A 247 -9.46 -2.18 -28.12
CA PRO A 247 -9.22 -3.12 -29.21
C PRO A 247 -7.96 -2.80 -30.04
N ASP A 248 -7.67 -1.52 -30.22
CA ASP A 248 -6.48 -0.99 -30.91
C ASP A 248 -5.20 -1.02 -30.07
N GLY A 249 -5.31 -1.30 -28.77
CA GLY A 249 -4.22 -1.27 -27.81
C GLY A 249 -3.37 -2.55 -27.73
N ASN A 250 -3.82 -3.64 -28.36
CA ASN A 250 -3.11 -4.92 -28.29
C ASN A 250 -1.80 -4.91 -29.08
N ARG A 251 -0.70 -5.28 -28.42
CA ARG A 251 0.65 -5.37 -29.00
C ARG A 251 1.18 -6.81 -29.16
N ASP A 252 0.41 -7.83 -28.79
CA ASP A 252 0.75 -9.25 -29.04
C ASP A 252 0.32 -9.70 -30.45
N LYS A 253 0.41 -8.82 -31.46
CA LYS A 253 0.01 -9.15 -32.84
C LYS A 253 1.16 -9.80 -33.60
#